data_AF-A0A0D2NKF5-F1
#
_entry.id   AF-A0A0D2NKF5-F1
#
_cell.length_a   1.000
_cell.length_b   1.000
_cell.length_c   1.000
_cell.angle_alpha   90.00
_cell.angle_beta   90.00
_cell.angle_gamma   90.00
#
_symmetry.space_group_name_H-M   'P 1'
#
loop_
_entity.id
_entity.type
_entity.pdbx_description
1 polymer ?
#
loop_
_entity_poly.entity_id
_entity_poly.type
_entity_poly.pdbx_seq_one_letter_code
_entity_poly.pdbx_strand_id
1 'polypeptide(L)'
;MSGEYARTSASTKRSAHKFVDEAVSKSAMAIAATPSSEVKTVYKNQDFHLDRQQATNAKGDHKVAVQLNKGPRPTTIGQVLINNQHRVAPKTVGATLKHSINVGPPDQRVPDSAKAQRIAKADADRLAKQQREAAKYKAGIAKAASGQTKKGGK
;
A
#
# COMPACT_ATOMS: atom_id res chain seq x y z
N MET A 1 5.53 -22.65 -13.28
CA MET A 1 5.26 -21.21 -13.48
C MET A 1 5.91 -20.77 -14.79
N SER A 2 5.15 -20.71 -15.88
CA SER A 2 5.63 -20.32 -17.21
C SER A 2 4.98 -19.00 -17.62
N GLY A 3 5.66 -17.90 -17.30
CA GLY A 3 5.38 -16.56 -17.83
C GLY A 3 6.70 -15.90 -18.16
N GLU A 4 6.72 -14.93 -19.08
CA GLU A 4 7.92 -14.20 -19.52
C GLU A 4 8.85 -13.75 -18.37
N TYR A 5 8.28 -13.50 -17.19
CA TYR A 5 8.97 -13.19 -15.94
C TYR A 5 10.01 -14.23 -15.49
N ALA A 6 9.72 -15.53 -15.65
CA ALA A 6 10.65 -16.62 -15.31
C ALA A 6 11.85 -16.68 -16.28
N ARG A 7 11.77 -16.03 -17.45
CA ARG A 7 12.82 -15.97 -18.47
C ARG A 7 13.77 -14.78 -18.31
N THR A 8 13.53 -13.91 -17.32
CA THR A 8 14.39 -12.75 -17.06
C THR A 8 15.74 -13.22 -16.50
N SER A 9 16.83 -12.90 -17.20
CA SER A 9 18.19 -13.35 -16.83
C SER A 9 18.63 -12.84 -15.45
N ALA A 10 19.49 -13.59 -14.77
CA ALA A 10 20.07 -13.18 -13.48
C ALA A 10 20.85 -11.84 -13.56
N SER A 11 21.39 -11.49 -14.73
CA SER A 11 22.00 -10.17 -14.96
C SER A 11 20.96 -9.06 -14.96
N THR A 12 19.84 -9.26 -15.66
CA THR A 12 18.74 -8.29 -15.71
C THR A 12 18.11 -8.06 -14.34
N LYS A 13 17.90 -9.12 -13.56
CA LYS A 13 17.41 -9.00 -12.17
C LYS A 13 18.35 -8.16 -11.30
N ARG A 14 19.68 -8.39 -11.40
CA ARG A 14 20.69 -7.59 -10.70
C ARG A 14 20.67 -6.12 -11.11
N SER A 15 20.57 -5.83 -12.40
CA SER A 15 20.46 -4.45 -12.89
C SER A 15 19.16 -3.77 -12.43
N ALA A 16 18.04 -4.50 -12.41
CA ALA A 16 16.78 -4.00 -11.88
C ALA A 16 16.85 -3.70 -10.38
N HIS A 17 17.56 -4.51 -9.58
CA HIS A 17 17.80 -4.22 -8.17
C HIS A 17 18.56 -2.90 -7.98
N LYS A 18 19.61 -2.67 -8.76
CA LYS A 18 20.37 -1.42 -8.74
C LYS A 18 19.49 -0.22 -9.13
N PHE A 19 18.66 -0.39 -10.15
CA PHE A 19 17.70 0.63 -10.56
C PHE A 19 16.72 0.98 -9.43
N VAL A 20 16.22 0.00 -8.70
CA VAL A 20 15.35 0.24 -7.53
C VAL A 20 16.10 0.96 -6.41
N ASP A 21 17.36 0.62 -6.14
CA ASP A 21 18.20 1.33 -5.16
C ASP A 21 18.42 2.80 -5.53
N GLU A 22 18.70 3.07 -6.80
CA GLU A 22 18.82 4.44 -7.32
C GLU A 22 17.50 5.21 -7.20
N ALA A 23 16.37 4.56 -7.50
CA ALA A 23 15.06 5.19 -7.37
C ALA A 23 14.73 5.53 -5.91
N VAL A 24 15.18 4.71 -4.95
CA VAL A 24 15.04 4.99 -3.51
C VAL A 24 15.96 6.13 -3.10
N SER A 25 17.23 6.14 -3.52
CA SER A 25 18.19 7.18 -3.14
C SER A 25 17.83 8.55 -3.72
N LYS A 26 17.26 8.59 -4.93
CA LYS A 26 16.78 9.81 -5.59
C LYS A 26 15.38 10.25 -5.16
N SER A 27 14.79 9.64 -4.12
CA SER A 27 13.42 9.92 -3.66
C SER A 27 12.31 9.68 -4.70
N ALA A 28 12.62 9.15 -5.88
CA ALA A 28 11.65 8.81 -6.91
C ALA A 28 10.66 7.73 -6.43
N MET A 29 11.10 6.83 -5.55
CA MET A 29 10.22 5.84 -4.93
C MET A 29 9.14 6.47 -4.04
N ALA A 30 9.45 7.60 -3.38
CA ALA A 30 8.47 8.34 -2.57
C ALA A 30 7.41 8.99 -3.46
N ILE A 31 7.83 9.53 -4.60
CA ILE A 31 6.93 10.09 -5.62
C ILE A 31 6.03 8.98 -6.19
N ALA A 32 6.60 7.81 -6.51
CA ALA A 32 5.83 6.66 -7.03
C ALA A 32 4.84 6.09 -6.00
N ALA A 33 5.20 6.10 -4.71
CA ALA A 33 4.32 5.66 -3.63
C ALA A 33 3.15 6.63 -3.37
N THR A 34 3.20 7.85 -3.89
CA THR A 34 2.15 8.87 -3.67
C THR A 34 1.08 8.77 -4.76
N PRO A 35 -0.22 8.75 -4.38
CA PRO A 35 -1.31 8.82 -5.35
C PRO A 35 -1.25 10.16 -6.10
N SER A 36 -1.18 10.12 -7.43
CA SER A 36 -1.42 11.30 -8.28
C SER A 36 -1.76 10.84 -9.70
N SER A 37 -2.42 11.71 -10.46
CA SER A 37 -3.00 11.39 -11.77
C SER A 37 -2.09 11.76 -12.96
N GLU A 38 -1.05 12.56 -12.75
CA GLU A 38 -0.41 13.29 -13.86
C GLU A 38 0.78 12.58 -14.50
N VAL A 39 1.57 11.83 -13.72
CA VAL A 39 2.82 11.23 -14.20
C VAL A 39 2.73 9.69 -14.17
N LYS A 40 2.81 9.06 -15.34
CA LYS A 40 2.90 7.60 -15.49
C LYS A 40 4.30 7.10 -15.15
N THR A 41 5.34 7.68 -15.73
CA THR A 41 6.74 7.27 -15.49
C THR A 41 7.40 8.23 -14.53
N VAL A 42 7.72 7.75 -13.32
CA VAL A 42 8.25 8.56 -12.22
C VAL A 42 9.77 8.67 -12.29
N TYR A 43 10.44 7.62 -12.76
CA TYR A 43 11.88 7.60 -12.94
C TYR A 43 12.25 6.65 -14.07
N LYS A 44 13.28 6.98 -14.84
CA LYS A 44 13.76 6.12 -15.93
C LYS A 44 15.27 6.20 -16.07
N ASN A 45 15.85 5.11 -16.56
CA ASN A 45 17.18 5.08 -17.14
C ASN A 45 17.11 4.44 -18.54
N GLN A 46 18.25 4.10 -19.12
CA GLN A 46 18.32 3.52 -20.46
C GLN A 46 17.57 2.18 -20.58
N ASP A 47 17.63 1.36 -19.53
CA ASP A 47 17.12 -0.02 -19.55
C ASP A 47 15.78 -0.19 -18.82
N PHE A 48 15.42 0.71 -17.90
CA PHE A 48 14.31 0.51 -16.96
C PHE A 48 13.49 1.78 -16.74
N HIS A 49 12.18 1.60 -16.59
CA HIS A 49 11.24 2.62 -16.15
C HIS A 49 10.62 2.22 -14.82
N LEU A 50 10.47 3.19 -13.92
CA LEU A 50 9.64 3.10 -12.72
C LEU A 50 8.32 3.79 -13.04
N ASP A 51 7.31 2.98 -13.28
CA ASP A 51 5.98 3.43 -13.65
C ASP A 51 5.03 3.36 -12.46
N ARG A 52 4.19 4.36 -12.34
CA ARG A 52 2.95 4.34 -11.56
C ARG A 52 1.81 4.01 -12.51
N GLN A 53 1.21 2.85 -12.32
CA GLN A 53 -0.01 2.45 -13.01
C GLN A 53 -1.21 2.96 -12.21
N GLN A 54 -2.19 3.51 -12.93
CA GLN A 54 -3.35 4.21 -12.36
C GLN A 54 -4.11 3.38 -11.33
N ALA A 55 -4.84 4.09 -10.45
CA ALA A 55 -5.63 3.48 -9.41
C ALA A 55 -6.64 2.48 -10.01
N THR A 56 -6.58 1.24 -9.54
CA THR A 56 -7.40 0.15 -10.10
C THR A 56 -8.78 0.03 -9.43
N ASN A 57 -9.04 0.78 -8.36
CA ASN A 57 -10.28 0.69 -7.60
C ASN A 57 -10.72 2.04 -7.01
N ALA A 58 -11.99 2.12 -6.59
CA ALA A 58 -12.60 3.28 -5.95
C ALA A 58 -11.93 3.68 -4.61
N LYS A 59 -11.01 2.87 -4.08
CA LYS A 59 -10.24 3.12 -2.85
C LYS A 59 -8.96 3.92 -3.11
N GLY A 60 -8.63 4.16 -4.38
CA GLY A 60 -7.44 4.91 -4.79
C GLY A 60 -6.16 4.07 -4.77
N ASP A 61 -6.25 2.74 -4.69
CA ASP A 61 -5.07 1.86 -4.69
C ASP A 61 -4.40 1.88 -6.06
N HIS A 62 -3.12 2.22 -6.10
CA HIS A 62 -2.33 2.31 -7.33
C HIS A 62 -1.17 1.32 -7.33
N LYS A 63 -0.71 0.95 -8.52
CA LYS A 63 0.41 0.03 -8.67
C LYS A 63 1.68 0.79 -9.02
N VAL A 64 2.80 0.36 -8.46
CA VAL A 64 4.14 0.80 -8.88
C VAL A 64 4.81 -0.39 -9.55
N ALA A 65 5.32 -0.20 -10.76
CA ALA A 65 5.90 -1.25 -11.57
C ALA A 65 7.28 -0.83 -12.09
N VAL A 66 8.23 -1.77 -12.07
CA VAL A 66 9.47 -1.64 -12.82
C VAL A 66 9.29 -2.32 -14.16
N GLN A 67 9.48 -1.57 -15.24
CA GLN A 67 9.43 -2.06 -16.60
C GLN A 67 10.83 -2.08 -17.20
N LEU A 68 11.14 -3.15 -17.92
CA LEU A 68 12.33 -3.29 -18.75
C LEU A 68 12.02 -2.71 -20.14
N ASN A 69 12.80 -1.71 -20.55
CA ASN A 69 12.72 -1.06 -21.84
C ASN A 69 13.59 -1.79 -22.87
N LYS A 70 13.30 -3.08 -23.12
CA LYS A 70 13.98 -3.89 -24.14
C LYS A 70 12.97 -4.43 -25.14
N GLY A 71 13.07 -3.94 -26.38
CA GLY A 71 12.21 -4.35 -27.48
C GLY A 71 11.07 -3.36 -27.76
N PRO A 72 10.12 -3.73 -28.64
CA PRO A 72 9.06 -2.83 -29.11
C PRO A 72 8.00 -2.50 -28.05
N ARG A 73 7.98 -3.22 -26.92
CA ARG A 73 7.03 -3.01 -25.82
C ARG A 73 7.76 -3.15 -24.47
N PRO A 74 7.58 -2.21 -23.52
CA PRO A 74 8.11 -2.35 -22.17
C PRO A 74 7.53 -3.57 -21.47
N THR A 75 8.39 -4.41 -20.90
CA THR A 75 7.98 -5.61 -20.15
C THR A 75 8.03 -5.31 -18.66
N THR A 76 6.93 -5.46 -17.94
CA THR A 76 6.97 -5.40 -16.47
C THR A 76 7.87 -6.52 -15.96
N ILE A 77 8.77 -6.23 -15.02
CA ILE A 77 9.65 -7.23 -14.39
C ILE A 77 9.43 -7.34 -12.88
N GLY A 78 8.83 -6.32 -12.28
CA GLY A 78 8.36 -6.35 -10.90
C GLY A 78 7.25 -5.33 -10.70
N GLN A 79 6.35 -5.62 -9.77
CA GLN A 79 5.24 -4.73 -9.44
C GLN A 79 4.89 -4.82 -7.95
N VAL A 80 4.24 -3.78 -7.46
CA VAL A 80 3.72 -3.71 -6.09
C VAL A 80 2.43 -2.88 -6.06
N LEU A 81 1.44 -3.34 -5.30
CA LEU A 81 0.19 -2.62 -5.09
C LEU A 81 0.27 -1.79 -3.81
N ILE A 82 0.11 -0.48 -3.94
CA ILE A 82 0.10 0.49 -2.83
C ILE A 82 -1.34 0.76 -2.41
N ASN A 83 -1.64 0.51 -1.14
CA ASN A 83 -2.92 0.91 -0.55
C ASN A 83 -2.84 2.38 -0.13
N ASN A 84 -3.74 3.21 -0.66
CA ASN A 84 -3.74 4.65 -0.40
C ASN A 84 -4.12 5.02 1.05
N GLN A 85 -4.75 4.09 1.78
CA GLN A 85 -5.14 4.28 3.18
C GLN A 85 -3.94 4.30 4.13
N HIS A 86 -2.79 3.76 3.70
CA HIS A 86 -1.58 3.68 4.51
C HIS A 86 -0.40 4.28 3.76
N ARG A 87 0.16 5.38 4.26
CA ARG A 87 1.43 5.91 3.74
C ARG A 87 2.52 4.85 3.91
N VAL A 88 2.95 4.25 2.82
CA VAL A 88 4.02 3.25 2.80
C VAL A 88 5.37 3.96 2.69
N ALA A 89 6.33 3.56 3.52
CA ALA A 89 7.68 4.10 3.45
C ALA A 89 8.35 3.71 2.10
N PRO A 90 9.06 4.63 1.43
CA PRO A 90 9.71 4.36 0.14
C PRO A 90 10.65 3.14 0.18
N LYS A 91 11.35 2.94 1.30
CA LYS A 91 12.22 1.77 1.51
C LYS A 91 11.46 0.44 1.50
N THR A 92 10.23 0.42 2.04
CA THR A 92 9.36 -0.76 2.03
C THR A 92 8.90 -1.07 0.62
N VAL A 93 8.47 -0.05 -0.13
CA VAL A 93 8.09 -0.19 -1.54
C VAL A 93 9.25 -0.74 -2.38
N GLY A 94 10.45 -0.19 -2.20
CA GLY A 94 11.66 -0.68 -2.88
C GLY A 94 12.00 -2.14 -2.53
N ALA A 95 11.91 -2.53 -1.26
CA ALA A 95 12.15 -3.91 -0.84
C ALA A 95 11.13 -4.89 -1.45
N THR A 96 9.84 -4.52 -1.46
CA THR A 96 8.79 -5.35 -2.08
C THR A 96 8.97 -5.46 -3.59
N LEU A 97 9.37 -4.39 -4.28
CA LEU A 97 9.69 -4.42 -5.71
C LEU A 97 10.86 -5.35 -6.03
N LYS A 98 11.94 -5.32 -5.23
CA LYS A 98 13.07 -6.25 -5.39
C LYS A 98 12.66 -7.70 -5.16
N HIS A 99 11.83 -7.94 -4.14
CA HIS A 99 11.28 -9.26 -3.92
C HIS A 99 10.48 -9.73 -5.14
N SER A 100 9.60 -8.87 -5.67
CA SER A 100 8.84 -9.12 -6.90
C SER A 100 9.72 -9.42 -8.12
N ILE A 101 10.83 -8.70 -8.31
CA ILE A 101 11.77 -8.96 -9.42
C ILE A 101 12.34 -10.40 -9.35
N ASN A 102 12.55 -10.91 -8.15
CA ASN A 102 13.08 -12.25 -7.95
C ASN A 102 12.04 -13.35 -8.18
N VAL A 103 10.86 -13.20 -7.58
CA VAL A 103 9.81 -14.24 -7.53
C VAL A 103 8.75 -14.12 -8.64
N GLY A 104 8.78 -13.02 -9.40
CA GLY A 104 7.74 -12.64 -10.35
C GLY A 104 6.77 -11.61 -9.75
N PRO A 105 5.95 -10.95 -10.58
CA PRO A 105 4.98 -9.94 -10.16
C PRO A 105 3.99 -10.57 -9.18
N PRO A 106 3.99 -10.18 -7.90
CA PRO A 106 2.99 -10.67 -6.99
C PRO A 106 1.71 -9.84 -7.22
N ASP A 107 0.55 -10.48 -7.04
CA ASP A 107 -0.69 -9.79 -6.66
C ASP A 107 -0.66 -9.29 -5.20
N GLN A 108 0.50 -9.39 -4.53
CA GLN A 108 0.64 -8.99 -3.13
C GLN A 108 0.56 -7.48 -3.00
N ARG A 109 -0.54 -7.05 -2.36
CA ARG A 109 -0.59 -5.85 -1.53
C ARG A 109 0.70 -5.75 -0.74
N VAL A 110 1.29 -4.56 -0.66
CA VAL A 110 2.29 -4.29 0.39
C VAL A 110 1.65 -4.76 1.70
N PRO A 111 2.25 -5.72 2.42
CA PRO A 111 1.72 -6.09 3.72
C PRO A 111 1.78 -4.84 4.58
N ASP A 112 0.63 -4.45 5.13
CA ASP A 112 0.54 -3.39 6.12
C ASP A 112 1.66 -3.62 7.11
N SER A 113 2.62 -2.68 7.17
CA SER A 113 3.74 -2.80 8.09
C SER A 113 3.19 -3.16 9.47
N ALA A 114 3.88 -3.98 10.26
CA ALA A 114 3.40 -4.34 11.61
C ALA A 114 3.05 -3.10 12.48
N LYS A 115 3.64 -1.94 12.13
CA LYS A 115 3.30 -0.63 12.68
C LYS A 115 1.94 -0.09 12.21
N ALA A 116 1.62 -0.22 10.91
CA ALA A 116 0.31 0.14 10.34
C ALA A 116 -0.82 -0.77 10.86
N GLN A 117 -0.59 -2.08 11.02
CA GLN A 117 -1.57 -2.97 11.65
C GLN A 117 -1.84 -2.61 13.10
N ARG A 118 -0.81 -2.23 13.86
CA ARG A 118 -0.97 -1.75 15.25
C ARG A 118 -1.74 -0.43 15.32
N ILE A 119 -1.49 0.50 14.39
CA ILE A 119 -2.23 1.77 14.31
C ILE A 119 -3.70 1.52 13.93
N ALA A 120 -3.96 0.71 12.90
CA ALA A 120 -5.32 0.36 12.50
C ALA A 120 -6.10 -0.36 13.61
N LYS A 121 -5.43 -1.23 14.38
CA LYS A 121 -6.02 -1.87 15.57
C LYS A 121 -6.32 -0.85 16.66
N ALA A 122 -5.40 0.08 16.93
CA ALA A 122 -5.60 1.14 17.92
C ALA A 122 -6.75 2.09 17.54
N ASP A 123 -6.87 2.45 16.26
CA ASP A 123 -7.97 3.28 15.75
C ASP A 123 -9.31 2.54 15.80
N ALA A 124 -9.33 1.24 15.45
CA ALA A 124 -10.53 0.40 15.59
C ALA A 124 -10.98 0.26 17.05
N ASP A 125 -10.04 0.05 17.98
CA ASP A 125 -10.33 -0.02 19.42
C ASP A 125 -10.85 1.32 19.96
N ARG A 126 -10.28 2.44 19.49
CA ARG A 126 -10.74 3.78 19.85
C ARG A 126 -12.15 4.08 19.34
N LEU A 127 -12.46 3.69 18.10
CA LEU A 127 -13.78 3.85 17.51
C LEU A 127 -14.82 2.98 18.23
N ALA A 128 -14.47 1.72 18.54
CA ALA A 128 -15.33 0.82 19.31
C ALA A 128 -15.60 1.35 20.73
N LYS A 129 -14.61 1.96 21.37
CA LYS A 129 -14.79 2.61 22.67
C LYS A 129 -15.74 3.81 22.59
N GLN A 130 -15.55 4.68 21.59
CA GLN A 130 -16.45 5.82 21.36
C GLN A 130 -17.88 5.36 21.07
N GLN A 131 -18.08 4.30 20.29
CA GLN A 131 -19.42 3.75 20.03
C GLN A 131 -20.06 3.18 21.29
N ARG A 132 -19.31 2.48 22.16
CA ARG A 132 -19.81 1.99 23.45
C ARG A 132 -20.17 3.12 24.40
N GLU A 133 -19.36 4.17 24.46
CA GLU A 133 -19.65 5.36 25.27
C GLU A 133 -20.88 6.10 24.75
N ALA A 134 -21.00 6.28 23.43
CA ALA A 134 -22.18 6.87 22.80
C ALA A 134 -23.46 6.03 23.05
N ALA A 135 -23.35 4.70 23.01
CA ALA A 135 -24.46 3.80 23.31
C ALA A 135 -24.87 3.88 24.80
N LYS A 136 -23.91 3.93 25.72
CA LYS A 136 -24.17 4.13 27.16
C LYS A 136 -24.82 5.49 27.43
N TYR A 137 -24.35 6.54 26.75
CA TYR A 137 -24.92 7.88 26.88
C TYR A 137 -26.35 7.93 26.36
N LYS A 138 -26.62 7.34 25.18
CA LYS A 138 -27.99 7.20 24.64
C LYS A 138 -28.89 6.37 25.58
N ALA A 139 -28.39 5.28 26.14
CA ALA A 139 -29.14 4.47 27.10
C ALA A 139 -29.41 5.21 28.42
N GLY A 140 -28.46 6.02 28.88
CA GLY A 140 -28.61 6.89 30.04
C GLY A 140 -29.64 7.99 29.82
N ILE A 141 -29.62 8.65 28.65
CA ILE A 141 -30.65 9.61 28.25
C ILE A 141 -32.01 8.93 28.15
N ALA A 142 -32.11 7.74 27.54
CA ALA A 142 -33.37 7.00 27.45
C ALA A 142 -33.93 6.62 28.83
N LYS A 143 -33.08 6.21 29.78
CA LYS A 143 -33.48 5.92 31.17
C LYS A 143 -33.90 7.18 31.95
N ALA A 144 -33.24 8.30 31.70
CA ALA A 144 -33.61 9.60 32.30
C ALA A 144 -34.94 10.11 31.73
N ALA A 145 -35.18 9.94 30.42
CA ALA A 145 -36.42 10.28 29.75
C ALA A 145 -37.59 9.34 30.14
N SER A 146 -37.32 8.08 30.48
CA SER A 146 -38.33 7.11 30.89
C SER A 146 -38.70 7.18 32.37
N GLY A 147 -38.17 8.14 33.15
CA GLY A 147 -38.56 8.39 34.53
C GLY A 147 -38.28 7.24 35.52
N GLN A 148 -37.48 6.24 35.15
CA GLN A 148 -37.11 5.13 36.04
C GLN A 148 -36.00 5.57 37.00
N THR A 149 -36.32 6.46 37.94
CA THR A 149 -35.54 6.59 39.17
C THR A 149 -35.85 5.37 40.04
N LYS A 150 -34.80 4.69 40.51
CA LYS A 150 -34.93 3.60 41.50
C LYS A 150 -35.60 4.18 42.75
N LYS A 151 -36.92 4.03 42.84
CA LYS A 151 -37.71 4.35 44.04
C LYS A 151 -37.67 3.12 44.95
N GLY A 152 -36.88 3.23 46.02
CA GLY A 152 -37.08 2.57 47.31
C GLY A 152 -37.14 1.04 47.38
N GLY A 153 -36.24 0.46 48.16
CA GLY A 153 -36.44 -0.82 48.85
C GLY A 153 -35.59 -0.80 50.11
N LYS A 154 -36.26 -0.75 51.27
CA LYS A 154 -35.67 -0.73 52.62
C LYS A 154 -34.66 -1.85 52.85
#